data_AF-A0A523S6A5-F1
#
_entry.id   AF-A0A523S6A5-F1
#
_cell.length_a   1.000
_cell.length_b   1.000
_cell.length_c   1.000
_cell.angle_alpha   90.00
_cell.angle_beta   90.00
_cell.angle_gamma   90.00
#
_symmetry.space_group_name_H-M   'P 1'
#
loop_
_entity.id
_entity.type
_entity.pdbx_description
1 polymer ?
#
loop_
_entity_poly.entity_id
_entity_poly.type
_entity_poly.pdbx_seq_one_letter_code
_entity_poly.pdbx_strand_id
1 'polypeptide(L)'
;MGESPPSDCKETIRSAFDNVAAHISNLASLQIAVDEIMTECISIDSVVRDLESRMDGVEITLRTDMRILINEIQHQKDRKSSR
;
A
#
# COMPACT_ATOMS: atom_id res chain seq x y z
N MET A 1 5.57 15.99 -20.80
CA MET A 1 4.23 15.41 -20.66
C MET A 1 4.29 14.51 -19.45
N GLY A 2 3.66 14.89 -18.35
CA GLY A 2 3.67 14.09 -17.12
C GLY A 2 2.69 12.95 -17.31
N GLU A 3 3.21 11.72 -17.41
CA GLU A 3 2.38 10.52 -17.29
C GLU A 3 1.73 10.58 -15.91
N SER A 4 0.41 10.76 -15.88
CA SER A 4 -0.33 10.59 -14.65
C SER A 4 -0.14 9.13 -14.23
N PRO A 5 0.16 8.86 -12.94
CA PRO A 5 0.25 7.48 -12.47
C PRO A 5 -1.04 6.76 -12.86
N PRO A 6 -0.96 5.48 -13.28
CA PRO A 6 -2.15 4.74 -13.67
C PRO A 6 -3.16 4.85 -12.53
N SER A 7 -4.34 5.40 -12.81
CA SER A 7 -5.41 5.67 -11.84
C SER A 7 -5.73 4.43 -10.99
N ASP A 8 -5.51 3.25 -11.57
CA ASP A 8 -5.61 1.93 -10.95
C ASP A 8 -4.65 1.69 -9.77
N CYS A 9 -3.45 2.26 -9.80
CA CYS A 9 -2.44 2.13 -8.73
C CYS A 9 -2.99 2.72 -7.42
N LYS A 10 -3.38 4.00 -7.49
CA LYS A 10 -3.90 4.75 -6.33
C LYS A 10 -5.22 4.19 -5.84
N GLU A 11 -6.13 3.83 -6.75
CA GLU A 11 -7.42 3.25 -6.37
C GLU A 11 -7.24 1.91 -5.64
N THR A 12 -6.37 1.03 -6.14
CA THR A 12 -6.11 -0.27 -5.53
C THR A 12 -5.51 -0.13 -4.13
N ILE A 13 -4.56 0.80 -3.95
CA ILE A 13 -3.97 1.05 -2.62
C ILE A 13 -4.99 1.64 -1.67
N ARG A 14 -5.81 2.60 -2.12
CA ARG A 14 -6.85 3.21 -1.29
C ARG A 14 -7.88 2.18 -0.84
N SER A 15 -8.34 1.35 -1.78
CA SER A 15 -9.27 0.25 -1.51
C SER A 15 -8.66 -0.77 -0.55
N ALA A 16 -7.40 -1.15 -0.75
CA ALA A 16 -6.70 -2.06 0.15
C ALA A 16 -6.57 -1.48 1.56
N PHE A 17 -6.20 -0.21 1.67
CA PHE A 17 -6.07 0.49 2.94
C PHE A 17 -7.41 0.57 3.69
N ASP A 18 -8.50 0.90 3.00
CA ASP A 18 -9.85 0.94 3.58
C ASP A 18 -10.27 -0.43 4.13
N ASN A 19 -10.02 -1.51 3.37
CA ASN A 19 -10.34 -2.88 3.78
C ASN A 19 -9.57 -3.33 5.03
N VAL A 20 -8.32 -2.88 5.20
CA VAL A 20 -7.50 -3.30 6.34
C VAL A 20 -7.57 -2.34 7.52
N ALA A 21 -8.08 -1.11 7.35
CA ALA A 21 -8.01 -0.05 8.35
C ALA A 21 -8.53 -0.46 9.73
N ALA A 22 -9.59 -1.27 9.79
CA ALA A 22 -10.15 -1.79 11.04
C ALA A 22 -9.23 -2.80 11.78
N HIS A 23 -8.23 -3.34 11.10
CA HIS A 23 -7.25 -4.30 11.60
C HIS A 23 -5.89 -3.68 11.92
N ILE A 24 -5.68 -2.42 11.53
CA ILE A 24 -4.42 -1.70 11.73
C ILE A 24 -4.38 -1.06 13.10
N SER A 25 -3.32 -1.34 13.86
CA SER A 25 -3.11 -0.72 15.18
C SER A 25 -2.52 0.68 15.07
N ASN A 26 -1.61 0.90 14.11
CA ASN A 26 -0.93 2.18 13.89
C ASN A 26 -1.45 2.91 12.65
N LEU A 27 -2.76 3.18 12.62
CA LEU A 27 -3.43 3.70 11.42
C LEU A 27 -2.81 5.02 10.93
N ALA A 28 -2.52 5.95 11.84
CA ALA A 28 -1.93 7.24 11.49
C ALA A 28 -0.53 7.10 10.85
N SER A 29 0.35 6.29 11.45
CA SER A 29 1.69 6.05 10.92
C SER A 29 1.66 5.35 9.57
N LEU A 30 0.78 4.36 9.41
CA LEU A 30 0.60 3.67 8.14
C LEU A 30 -0.01 4.60 7.08
N GLN A 31 -0.95 5.46 7.45
CA GLN A 31 -1.56 6.43 6.54
C GLN A 31 -0.52 7.42 6.01
N ILE A 32 0.40 7.90 6.85
CA ILE A 32 1.51 8.76 6.41
C ILE A 32 2.36 8.04 5.37
N ALA A 33 2.78 6.80 5.65
CA ALA A 33 3.59 6.02 4.71
C ALA A 33 2.87 5.80 3.37
N VAL A 34 1.56 5.52 3.41
CA VAL A 34 0.73 5.34 2.21
C VAL A 34 0.60 6.64 1.42
N ASP A 35 0.35 7.77 2.09
CA ASP A 35 0.21 9.08 1.42
C ASP A 35 1.49 9.48 0.69
N GLU A 36 2.65 9.29 1.32
CA GLU A 36 3.95 9.52 0.70
C GLU A 36 4.14 8.67 -0.56
N ILE A 37 3.88 7.36 -0.47
CA ILE A 37 4.03 6.45 -1.61
C ILE A 37 3.00 6.74 -2.70
N MET A 38 1.79 7.20 -2.34
CA MET A 38 0.77 7.59 -3.30
C MET A 38 1.21 8.79 -4.17
N THR A 39 2.10 9.65 -3.69
CA THR A 39 2.65 10.73 -4.52
C THR A 39 3.53 10.21 -5.66
N GLU A 40 4.19 9.07 -5.45
CA GLU A 40 5.16 8.45 -6.36
C GLU A 40 4.63 7.12 -6.98
N CYS A 41 3.32 6.87 -6.93
CA CYS A 41 2.69 5.60 -7.34
C CYS A 41 2.85 5.29 -8.84
N ILE A 42 4.00 4.79 -9.28
CA ILE A 42 4.22 4.40 -10.69
C ILE A 42 3.53 3.07 -10.99
N SER A 43 3.59 2.12 -10.05
CA SER A 43 2.98 0.79 -10.18
C SER A 43 2.76 0.13 -8.81
N ILE A 44 1.87 -0.86 -8.76
CA ILE A 44 1.63 -1.66 -7.54
C ILE A 44 2.90 -2.37 -7.06
N ASP A 45 3.72 -2.84 -7.99
CA ASP A 45 4.97 -3.55 -7.66
C ASP A 45 5.97 -2.62 -6.97
N SER A 46 6.12 -1.39 -7.48
CA SER A 46 6.95 -0.36 -6.83
C SER A 46 6.46 -0.08 -5.42
N VAL A 47 5.16 0.14 -5.24
CA VAL A 47 4.56 0.41 -3.92
C VAL A 47 4.84 -0.70 -2.92
N VAL A 48 4.71 -1.96 -3.35
CA VAL A 48 5.01 -3.11 -2.48
C VAL A 48 6.48 -3.07 -2.06
N ARG A 49 7.41 -2.87 -3.01
CA ARG A 49 8.85 -2.81 -2.71
C ARG A 49 9.21 -1.64 -1.79
N ASP A 50 8.58 -0.48 -1.99
CA ASP A 50 8.74 0.69 -1.12
C ASP A 50 8.25 0.42 0.31
N LEU A 51 7.06 -0.18 0.46
CA LEU A 51 6.54 -0.59 1.78
C LEU A 51 7.45 -1.62 2.45
N GLU A 52 7.91 -2.63 1.71
CA GLU A 52 8.85 -3.64 2.21
C GLU A 52 10.18 -3.02 2.66
N SER A 53 10.70 -2.03 1.92
CA SER A 53 11.92 -1.32 2.31
C SER A 53 11.72 -0.49 3.58
N ARG A 54 10.55 0.14 3.75
CA ARG A 54 10.21 0.95 4.94
C ARG A 54 9.96 0.10 6.18
N MET A 55 9.72 -1.20 6.02
CA MET A 55 9.60 -2.12 7.14
C MET A 55 10.92 -2.37 7.88
N ASP A 56 12.06 -2.09 7.24
CA ASP A 56 13.37 -2.19 7.86
C ASP A 56 13.62 -0.94 8.72
N GLY A 57 13.58 -1.09 10.04
CA GLY A 57 13.80 0.01 11.00
C GLY A 57 12.56 0.55 11.70
N VAL A 58 11.37 0.02 11.41
CA VAL A 58 10.14 0.35 12.16
C VAL A 58 9.84 -0.67 13.26
N GLU A 59 9.02 -0.27 14.23
CA GLU A 59 8.56 -1.12 15.32
C GLU A 59 7.74 -2.33 14.83
N ILE A 60 7.76 -3.42 15.61
CA ILE A 60 7.16 -4.71 15.22
C ILE A 60 5.66 -4.59 14.89
N THR A 61 4.93 -3.75 15.61
CA THR A 61 3.49 -3.54 15.37
C THR A 61 3.25 -2.86 14.02
N LEU A 62 3.97 -1.76 13.73
CA LEU A 62 3.88 -1.07 12.44
C LEU A 62 4.36 -1.96 11.28
N ARG A 63 5.40 -2.77 11.51
CA ARG A 63 5.84 -3.78 10.55
C ARG A 63 4.73 -4.80 10.24
N THR A 64 3.96 -5.22 11.24
CA THR A 64 2.85 -6.15 11.07
C THR A 64 1.70 -5.49 10.31
N ASP A 65 1.35 -4.26 10.69
CA ASP A 65 0.35 -3.43 10.01
C ASP A 65 0.69 -3.23 8.52
N MET A 66 1.96 -2.93 8.19
CA MET A 66 2.45 -2.83 6.81
C MET A 66 2.31 -4.15 6.04
N ARG A 67 2.60 -5.31 6.66
CA ARG A 67 2.42 -6.62 6.02
C ARG A 67 0.96 -6.92 5.70
N ILE A 68 0.04 -6.56 6.60
CA ILE A 68 -1.40 -6.72 6.37
C ILE A 68 -1.81 -5.91 5.12
N LEU A 69 -1.36 -4.66 5.03
CA LEU A 69 -1.62 -3.82 3.87
C LEU A 69 -1.02 -4.37 2.58
N ILE A 70 0.25 -4.79 2.58
CA ILE A 70 0.93 -5.37 1.41
C ILE A 70 0.16 -6.59 0.88
N ASN A 71 -0.25 -7.48 1.78
CA ASN A 71 -1.01 -8.68 1.41
C ASN A 71 -2.34 -8.32 0.73
N GLU A 72 -3.08 -7.35 1.27
CA GLU A 72 -4.33 -6.91 0.66
C GLU A 72 -4.11 -6.22 -0.69
N ILE A 73 -3.06 -5.40 -0.84
CA ILE A 73 -2.69 -4.78 -2.13
C ILE A 73 -2.43 -5.86 -3.19
N GLN A 74 -1.65 -6.89 -2.84
CA GLN A 74 -1.36 -8.00 -3.75
C GLN A 74 -2.62 -8.80 -4.09
N HIS A 75 -3.49 -9.05 -3.11
CA HIS A 75 -4.76 -9.73 -3.33
C HIS A 75 -5.67 -8.97 -4.29
N GLN A 76 -5.76 -7.64 -4.18
CA GLN A 76 -6.54 -6.83 -5.12
C GLN A 76 -5.94 -6.80 -6.53
N LYS A 77 -4.61 -6.75 -6.65
CA LYS A 77 -3.89 -6.87 -7.94
C LYS A 77 -4.25 -8.18 -8.63
N ASP A 78 -4.17 -9.30 -7.92
CA ASP A 78 -4.46 -10.64 -8.46
C ASP A 78 -5.94 -10.79 -8.87
N ARG A 79 -6.85 -10.29 -8.04
CA ARG A 79 -8.29 -10.29 -8.32
C ARG A 79 -8.66 -9.46 -9.55
N LYS A 80 -7.99 -8.33 -9.79
CA LYS A 80 -8.17 -7.51 -11.00
C LYS A 80 -7.56 -8.18 -12.25
N SER A 81 -6.48 -8.94 -12.10
CA SER A 81 -5.84 -9.68 -13.21
C SER A 81 -6.60 -10.94 -13.64
N SER A 82 -7.45 -11.48 -12.78
CA SER A 82 -8.26 -12.68 -13.03
C SER A 82 -9.62 -12.39 -13.71
N ARG A 83 -9.85 -11.16 -14.17
CA ARG A 83 -11.02 -10.71 -14.92
C ARG A 83 -10.62 -10.29 -16.33
#